data_AF-A0A0A2W428-F1
#
_entry.id   AF-A0A0A2W428-F1
#
_cell.length_a   1.000
_cell.length_b   1.000
_cell.length_c   1.000
_cell.angle_alpha   90.00
_cell.angle_beta   90.00
_cell.angle_gamma   90.00
#
_symmetry.space_group_name_H-M   'P 1'
#
loop_
_entity.id
_entity.type
_entity.pdbx_description
1 polymer ?
#
loop_
_entity_poly.entity_id
_entity_poly.type
_entity_poly.pdbx_seq_one_letter_code
_entity_poly.pdbx_strand_id
1 'polypeptide(L)' 'MADTNPGNFANRPKEEVQEIASKGGQASHNSGFASMDPNKQREIASKGGQASSGSFEPGSDKAREAGRKGGSK' A
#
# COMPACT_ATOMS: atom_id res chain seq x y z
N MET A 1 20.22 14.67 -14.70
CA MET A 1 19.56 15.98 -14.83
C MET A 1 18.21 15.82 -14.18
N ALA A 2 17.91 16.54 -13.10
CA ALA A 2 16.63 16.38 -12.40
C ALA A 2 15.55 16.97 -13.31
N ASP A 3 14.85 16.08 -14.01
CA ASP A 3 13.93 16.44 -15.07
C ASP A 3 12.83 17.39 -14.58
N THR A 4 12.52 18.32 -15.46
CA THR A 4 11.70 19.55 -15.37
C THR A 4 10.22 19.30 -15.05
N ASN A 5 9.89 18.29 -14.24
CA ASN A 5 8.54 18.02 -13.79
C ASN A 5 8.19 18.96 -12.61
N PRO A 6 7.33 19.97 -12.80
CA PRO A 6 6.98 20.92 -11.75
C PRO A 6 6.23 20.26 -10.58
N GLY A 7 5.71 19.04 -10.76
CA GLY A 7 5.03 18.28 -9.71
C GLY A 7 5.95 17.40 -8.85
N ASN A 8 7.25 17.34 -9.13
CA ASN A 8 8.16 16.49 -8.35
C ASN A 8 8.43 17.11 -6.97
N PHE A 9 8.41 16.30 -5.91
CA PHE A 9 8.72 16.74 -4.54
C PHE A 9 10.12 17.36 -4.41
N ALA A 10 11.08 16.92 -5.24
CA ALA A 10 12.42 17.51 -5.29
C ALA A 10 12.46 18.96 -5.78
N ASN A 11 11.41 19.42 -6.48
CA ASN A 11 11.27 20.76 -7.03
C ASN A 11 10.37 21.67 -6.16
N ARG A 12 9.98 21.22 -4.96
CA ARG A 12 9.08 21.95 -4.04
C ARG A 12 9.81 22.45 -2.79
N PRO A 13 9.36 23.55 -2.18
CA PRO A 13 9.91 24.03 -0.92
C PRO A 13 9.73 23.00 0.19
N LYS A 14 10.73 22.91 1.09
CA LYS A 14 10.77 21.88 2.14
C LYS A 14 9.57 21.95 3.07
N GLU A 15 9.11 23.17 3.37
CA GLU A 15 7.97 23.44 4.23
C GLU A 15 6.68 22.84 3.63
N GLU A 16 6.48 22.99 2.33
CA GLU A 16 5.31 22.45 1.62
C GLU A 16 5.35 20.92 1.57
N VAL A 17 6.52 20.33 1.35
CA VAL A 17 6.69 18.87 1.38
C VAL A 17 6.42 18.31 2.79
N GLN A 18 6.89 18.99 3.84
CA GLN A 18 6.61 18.63 5.23
C GLN A 18 5.12 18.72 5.56
N GLU A 19 4.44 19.77 5.09
CA GLU A 19 3.00 19.93 5.29
C GLU A 19 2.20 18.82 4.59
N ILE A 20 2.56 18.46 3.35
CA ILE A 20 1.93 17.36 2.61
C ILE A 20 2.14 16.01 3.29
N ALA A 21 3.37 15.72 3.73
CA ALA A 21 3.67 14.50 4.47
C ALA A 21 2.88 14.44 5.79
N SER A 22 2.80 15.57 6.51
CA SER A 22 2.03 15.68 7.76
C SER A 22 0.54 15.46 7.52
N LYS A 23 -0.06 16.08 6.49
CA LYS A 23 -1.47 15.86 6.11
C LYS A 23 -1.74 14.40 5.73
N GLY A 24 -0.82 13.76 5.01
CA GLY A 24 -0.91 12.34 4.67
C GLY A 24 -0.92 11.43 5.91
N GLY A 25 -0.09 11.73 6.91
CA GLY A 25 -0.06 11.01 8.18
C GLY A 25 -1.29 11.27 9.06
N GLN A 26 -1.79 12.51 9.09
CA GLN A 26 -2.98 12.86 9.87
C GLN A 26 -4.25 12.20 9.35
N ALA A 27 -4.40 12.03 8.03
CA ALA A 27 -5.54 11.33 7.44
C ALA A 27 -5.62 9.85 7.84
N SER A 28 -4.50 9.21 8.23
CA SER A 28 -4.50 7.78 8.57
C SER A 28 -4.86 7.49 10.03
N HIS A 29 -4.75 8.47 10.95
CA HIS A 29 -4.85 8.20 12.39
C HIS A 29 -6.28 7.85 12.85
N ASN A 30 -7.33 8.41 12.24
CA ASN A 30 -8.71 8.22 12.69
C ASN A 30 -9.62 7.47 11.69
N SER A 31 -9.10 7.04 10.54
CA SER A 31 -9.94 6.51 9.44
C SER A 31 -9.35 5.27 8.75
N GLY A 32 -8.26 4.73 9.27
CA GLY A 32 -7.60 3.55 8.73
C GLY A 32 -8.21 2.23 9.21
N PHE A 33 -7.78 1.13 8.60
CA PHE A 33 -8.17 -0.24 8.98
C PHE A 33 -7.89 -0.55 10.45
N ALA A 34 -6.83 0.03 11.02
CA ALA A 34 -6.45 -0.12 12.42
C ALA A 34 -7.39 0.60 13.40
N SER A 35 -8.11 1.64 12.95
CA SER A 35 -9.04 2.43 13.77
C SER A 35 -10.49 1.97 13.62
N MET A 36 -10.73 0.87 12.89
CA MET A 36 -12.05 0.29 12.65
C MET A 36 -12.50 -0.60 13.82
N ASP A 37 -13.81 -0.85 13.95
CA ASP A 37 -14.33 -1.85 14.90
C ASP A 37 -13.67 -3.23 14.69
N PRO A 38 -13.21 -3.92 15.75
CA PRO A 38 -12.50 -5.20 15.64
C PRO A 38 -13.28 -6.30 14.90
N ASN A 39 -14.62 -6.35 15.04
CA ASN A 39 -15.42 -7.36 14.35
C ASN A 39 -15.47 -7.08 12.85
N LYS A 40 -15.64 -5.81 12.48
CA LYS A 40 -15.62 -5.37 11.08
C LYS A 40 -14.24 -5.60 10.45
N GLN A 41 -13.17 -5.33 11.20
CA GLN A 41 -11.80 -5.60 10.79
C GLN A 41 -11.59 -7.10 10.49
N ARG A 42 -12.06 -7.98 11.40
CA ARG A 42 -12.00 -9.45 11.23
C ARG A 42 -12.81 -9.93 10.03
N GLU A 43 -13.99 -9.37 9.81
CA GLU A 43 -14.84 -9.72 8.67
C GLU A 43 -14.14 -9.38 7.34
N ILE A 44 -13.57 -8.17 7.24
CA ILE A 44 -12.83 -7.73 6.04
C ILE A 44 -11.59 -8.60 5.82
N ALA A 45 -10.82 -8.88 6.88
CA ALA A 45 -9.65 -9.77 6.80
C ALA A 45 -10.04 -11.19 6.34
N SER A 46 -11.14 -11.73 6.88
CA SER A 46 -11.67 -13.04 6.50
C SER A 46 -12.09 -13.07 5.03
N LYS A 47 -12.83 -12.05 4.57
CA LYS A 47 -13.23 -11.89 3.16
C LYS A 47 -12.01 -11.80 2.23
N GLY A 48 -10.98 -11.03 2.63
CA GLY A 48 -9.72 -10.94 1.88
C GLY A 48 -8.98 -12.28 1.81
N GLY A 49 -8.96 -13.03 2.91
CA GLY A 49 -8.38 -14.38 2.94
C GLY A 49 -9.14 -15.40 2.08
N GLN A 50 -10.47 -15.33 2.05
CA GLN A 50 -11.32 -16.20 1.21
C GLN A 50 -11.24 -15.84 -0.29
N ALA A 51 -11.13 -14.54 -0.62
CA ALA A 51 -10.97 -14.07 -1.98
C ALA A 51 -9.56 -14.33 -2.52
N SER A 52 -8.56 -14.37 -1.63
CA SER A 52 -7.22 -14.83 -1.97
C SER A 52 -7.24 -16.34 -2.17
N SER A 53 -6.53 -16.85 -3.18
CA SER A 53 -6.40 -18.29 -3.41
C SER A 53 -5.54 -19.03 -2.37
N GLY A 54 -5.36 -18.44 -1.18
CA GLY A 54 -4.46 -18.89 -0.13
C GLY A 54 -2.99 -18.49 -0.35
N SER A 55 -2.17 -18.75 0.66
CA SER A 55 -0.71 -18.71 0.53
C SER A 55 -0.30 -19.73 -0.54
N PHE A 56 0.59 -19.34 -1.45
CA PHE A 56 1.12 -20.30 -2.39
C PHE A 56 2.07 -21.25 -1.66
N GLU A 57 1.90 -22.56 -1.86
CA GLU A 57 2.91 -23.53 -1.44
C GLU A 57 4.25 -23.17 -2.10
N PRO A 58 5.36 -23.10 -1.34
CA PRO A 58 6.67 -22.82 -1.91
C PRO A 58 7.00 -23.78 -3.04
N GLY A 59 7.32 -23.24 -4.23
CA GLY A 59 7.64 -24.03 -5.41
C GLY A 59 6.45 -24.49 -6.26
N SER A 60 5.20 -24.21 -5.84
CA SER A 60 4.02 -24.45 -6.69
C SER A 60 4.05 -23.60 -7.97
N ASP A 61 3.41 -24.09 -9.04
CA ASP A 61 3.33 -23.35 -10.31
C ASP A 61 2.69 -21.97 -10.13
N LYS A 62 1.66 -21.88 -9.28
CA LYS A 62 1.03 -20.61 -8.92
C LYS A 62 2.00 -19.66 -8.19
N ALA A 63 2.84 -20.16 -7.28
CA ALA A 63 3.88 -19.36 -6.63
C ALA A 63 4.89 -18.81 -7.66
N ARG A 64 5.35 -19.68 -8.59
CA ARG A 64 6.29 -19.29 -9.65
C ARG A 64 5.68 -18.26 -10.59
N GLU A 65 4.43 -18.44 -10.99
CA GLU A 65 3.73 -17.50 -11.88
C GLU A 65 3.52 -16.14 -11.20
N ALA A 66 3.05 -16.13 -9.95
CA ALA A 66 2.89 -14.92 -9.16
C ALA A 66 4.22 -14.20 -8.93
N GLY A 67 5.29 -14.94 -8.61
CA GLY A 67 6.65 -14.42 -8.46
C GLY A 67 7.21 -13.85 -9.77
N ARG A 68 7.01 -14.54 -10.89
CA ARG A 68 7.41 -14.07 -12.23
C ARG A 68 6.70 -12.77 -12.58
N LYS A 69 5.38 -12.70 -12.37
CA LYS A 69 4.57 -11.49 -12.62
C LYS A 69 4.94 -10.33 -11.70
N GLY A 70 5.27 -10.59 -10.44
CA GLY A 70 5.70 -9.57 -9.49
C GLY A 70 7.13 -9.08 -9.72
N GLY A 71 8.00 -9.94 -10.26
CA GLY A 71 9.39 -9.63 -10.57
C GLY A 71 9.63 -9.04 -11.96
N SER A 72 8.67 -9.15 -12.87
CA SER A 72 8.71 -8.45 -14.16
C SER A 72 8.41 -6.97 -13.96
N LYS A 73 9.47 -6.19 -13.74
CA LYS A 73 9.52 -4.73 -13.83
C LYS A 73 10.47 -4.34 -14.95
#